data_AF-A0A960VU06-F1
#
_entry.id   AF-A0A960VU06-F1
#
_cell.length_a   1.000
_cell.length_b   1.000
_cell.length_c   1.000
_cell.angle_alpha   90.00
_cell.angle_beta   90.00
_cell.angle_gamma   90.00
#
_symmetry.space_group_name_H-M   'P 1'
#
loop_
_entity.id
_entity.type
_entity.pdbx_description
1 polymer ?
#
loop_
_entity_poly.entity_id
_entity_poly.type
_entity_poly.pdbx_seq_one_letter_code
_entity_poly.pdbx_strand_id
1 'polypeptide(L)'
;MFSLTDKKITIEQLKPGDHILVRRHGILYSHHGIYIAENQVIDFSEGDIFDKEIKQISLQNFIKGGTLRIRRYGVYSDPIETIKRAKKALNEKWKYSVFQNNCEHFATWCVTGNKESFQSQRTYFGLGALAAGIATLGKMMYDNYKKSKV
;
A
#
# COMPACT_ATOMS: atom_id res chain seq x y z
N MET A 1 -7.48 -10.68 -18.87
CA MET A 1 -6.21 -10.89 -18.14
C MET A 1 -5.45 -9.56 -18.11
N PHE A 2 -5.51 -8.82 -17.01
CA PHE A 2 -4.81 -7.54 -16.90
C PHE A 2 -3.32 -7.80 -16.71
N SER A 3 -2.48 -7.45 -17.68
CA SER A 3 -1.02 -7.58 -17.56
C SER A 3 -0.52 -6.55 -16.54
N LEU A 4 -0.06 -7.02 -15.39
CA LEU A 4 0.61 -6.21 -14.36
C LEU A 4 2.11 -6.44 -14.47
N THR A 5 2.86 -5.39 -14.78
CA THR A 5 4.33 -5.47 -14.87
C THR A 5 4.97 -4.30 -14.15
N ASP A 6 6.02 -4.56 -13.37
CA ASP A 6 6.84 -3.50 -12.79
C ASP A 6 8.08 -3.25 -13.64
N LYS A 7 8.40 -1.99 -13.93
CA LYS A 7 9.64 -1.61 -14.64
C LYS A 7 10.55 -0.79 -13.73
N LYS A 8 11.83 -1.19 -13.60
CA LYS A 8 12.86 -0.37 -12.93
C LYS A 8 13.07 0.92 -13.72
N ILE A 9 13.15 2.05 -13.01
CA ILE A 9 13.31 3.38 -13.62
C ILE A 9 14.26 4.26 -12.79
N THR A 10 14.69 5.37 -13.38
CA THR A 10 15.37 6.47 -12.68
C THR A 10 14.40 7.63 -12.41
N ILE A 11 14.80 8.61 -11.59
CA ILE A 11 13.95 9.74 -11.17
C ILE A 11 13.54 10.59 -12.38
N GLU A 12 14.43 10.74 -13.36
CA GLU A 12 14.23 11.56 -14.56
C GLU A 12 13.14 11.00 -15.49
N GLN A 13 12.77 9.73 -15.29
CA GLN A 13 11.73 9.05 -16.07
C GLN A 13 10.33 9.19 -15.45
N LEU A 14 10.22 9.76 -14.25
CA LEU A 14 8.96 9.92 -13.54
C LEU A 14 8.07 10.97 -14.21
N LYS A 15 6.78 10.65 -14.29
CA LYS A 15 5.74 11.55 -14.74
C LYS A 15 4.66 11.69 -13.68
N PRO A 16 4.11 12.89 -13.48
CA PRO A 16 2.93 13.10 -12.64
C PRO A 16 1.86 12.03 -12.89
N GLY A 17 1.30 11.47 -11.82
CA GLY A 17 0.30 10.41 -11.86
C GLY A 17 0.86 8.99 -11.95
N ASP A 18 2.18 8.80 -12.07
CA ASP A 18 2.77 7.46 -12.06
C ASP A 18 2.52 6.75 -10.71
N HIS A 19 2.03 5.51 -10.78
CA HIS A 19 2.10 4.60 -9.65
C HIS A 19 3.51 4.03 -9.55
N ILE A 20 4.20 4.46 -8.51
CA ILE A 20 5.56 4.05 -8.20
C ILE A 20 5.58 3.05 -7.05
N LEU A 21 6.57 2.16 -7.09
CA LEU A 21 6.87 1.30 -5.96
C LEU A 21 8.37 1.18 -5.73
N VAL A 22 8.74 0.90 -4.49
CA VAL A 22 10.12 0.76 -4.06
C VAL A 22 10.32 -0.60 -3.40
N ARG A 23 11.38 -1.30 -3.83
CA ARG A 23 11.86 -2.53 -3.16
C ARG A 23 13.13 -2.20 -2.38
N ARG A 24 13.09 -2.37 -1.06
CA ARG A 24 14.22 -2.10 -0.17
C ARG A 24 14.92 -3.42 0.20
N HIS A 25 16.23 -3.35 0.38
CA HIS A 25 17.03 -4.52 0.70
C HIS A 25 16.64 -5.08 2.09
N GLY A 26 16.44 -6.39 2.20
CA GLY A 26 16.04 -7.05 3.46
C GLY A 26 14.56 -6.92 3.84
N ILE A 27 13.73 -6.26 3.03
CA ILE A 27 12.28 -6.16 3.24
C ILE A 27 11.54 -6.95 2.15
N LEU A 28 10.65 -7.86 2.56
CA LEU A 28 9.95 -8.77 1.65
C LEU A 28 8.86 -8.12 0.79
N TYR A 29 8.50 -6.88 1.08
CA TYR A 29 7.34 -6.23 0.47
C TYR A 29 7.72 -4.90 -0.17
N SER A 30 7.10 -4.59 -1.30
CA SER A 30 7.23 -3.29 -1.97
C SER A 30 6.32 -2.27 -1.30
N HIS A 31 6.81 -1.03 -1.21
CA HIS A 31 6.02 0.12 -0.80
C HIS A 31 5.50 0.86 -2.03
N HIS A 32 4.25 1.29 -2.00
CA HIS A 32 3.52 1.82 -3.16
C HIS A 32 3.03 3.25 -2.90
N GLY A 33 3.05 4.08 -3.94
CA GLY A 33 2.60 5.47 -3.88
C GLY A 33 2.30 6.06 -5.25
N ILE A 34 1.74 7.25 -5.26
CA ILE A 34 1.47 8.05 -6.47
C ILE A 34 2.44 9.21 -6.53
N TYR A 35 3.28 9.23 -7.56
CA TYR A 35 4.12 10.39 -7.84
C TYR A 35 3.22 11.54 -8.33
N ILE A 36 3.34 12.70 -7.69
CA ILE A 36 2.53 13.87 -8.05
C ILE A 36 3.33 14.86 -8.91
N ALA A 37 4.20 15.67 -8.32
CA ALA A 37 5.08 16.62 -9.01
C ALA A 37 6.23 17.00 -8.08
N GLU A 38 7.25 17.68 -8.59
CA GLU A 38 8.29 18.34 -7.76
C GLU A 38 8.93 17.41 -6.71
N ASN A 39 9.24 16.17 -7.08
CA ASN A 39 9.81 15.18 -6.15
C ASN A 39 8.92 14.88 -4.94
N GLN A 40 7.60 14.96 -5.09
CA GLN A 40 6.63 14.62 -4.07
C GLN A 40 5.84 13.36 -4.44
N VAL A 41 5.51 12.58 -3.40
CA VAL A 41 4.76 11.33 -3.51
C VAL A 41 3.63 11.36 -2.49
N ILE A 42 2.43 10.97 -2.89
CA ILE A 42 1.36 10.63 -1.95
C ILE A 42 1.38 9.12 -1.75
N ASP A 43 1.62 8.69 -0.53
CA ASP A 43 1.68 7.28 -0.17
C ASP A 43 0.76 6.96 1.01
N PHE A 44 0.64 5.67 1.29
CA PHE A 44 -0.04 5.18 2.48
C PHE A 44 1.02 4.77 3.50
N SER A 45 1.20 5.56 4.56
CA SER A 45 2.42 5.59 5.38
C SER A 45 2.96 4.21 5.76
N GLU A 46 4.28 4.11 5.76
CA GLU A 46 4.99 3.04 6.45
C GLU A 46 5.10 3.38 7.94
N GLY A 47 4.93 2.40 8.82
CA GLY A 47 4.95 2.65 10.26
C GLY A 47 4.14 1.63 11.05
N ASP A 48 3.92 1.96 12.31
CA ASP A 48 3.20 1.13 13.27
C ASP A 48 1.80 0.77 12.74
N ILE A 49 1.36 -0.44 13.07
CA ILE A 49 0.11 -1.05 12.58
C ILE A 49 -1.11 -0.16 12.90
N PHE A 50 -0.99 0.64 13.96
CA PHE A 50 -2.03 1.50 14.50
C PHE A 50 -2.01 2.94 13.97
N ASP A 51 -0.95 3.36 13.27
CA ASP A 51 -0.76 4.77 12.83
C ASP A 51 -0.50 4.87 11.31
N LYS A 52 -1.30 4.13 10.55
CA LYS A 52 -1.26 4.18 9.09
C LYS A 52 -2.22 5.24 8.56
N GLU A 53 -1.67 6.23 7.87
CA GLU A 53 -2.41 7.31 7.24
C GLU A 53 -1.85 7.65 5.86
N ILE A 54 -2.66 8.25 5.00
CA ILE A 54 -2.17 8.74 3.70
C ILE A 54 -1.33 9.99 3.97
N LYS A 55 -0.11 10.05 3.43
CA LYS A 55 0.80 11.20 3.61
C LYS A 55 1.31 11.69 2.27
N GLN A 56 1.62 12.98 2.22
CA GLN A 56 2.50 13.51 1.19
C GLN A 56 3.92 13.57 1.75
N ILE A 57 4.86 12.91 1.08
CA ILE A 57 6.27 12.85 1.47
C ILE A 57 7.18 13.16 0.29
N SER A 58 8.46 13.46 0.58
CA SER A 58 9.46 13.59 -0.47
C SER A 58 9.74 12.25 -1.15
N LEU A 59 10.06 12.30 -2.44
CA LEU A 59 10.46 11.15 -3.25
C LEU A 59 11.68 10.44 -2.64
N GLN A 60 12.63 11.20 -2.08
CA GLN A 60 13.79 10.63 -1.40
C GLN A 60 13.39 9.81 -0.17
N ASN A 61 12.47 10.32 0.66
CA ASN A 61 11.96 9.59 1.82
C ASN A 61 11.17 8.34 1.40
N PHE A 62 10.42 8.41 0.31
CA PHE A 62 9.74 7.26 -0.27
C PHE A 62 10.74 6.17 -0.72
N ILE A 63 11.82 6.56 -1.41
CA ILE A 63 12.84 5.65 -1.93
C ILE A 63 13.66 5.02 -0.79
N LYS A 64 14.19 5.82 0.14
CA LYS A 64 14.96 5.37 1.31
C LYS A 64 16.03 4.32 0.97
N GLY A 65 16.80 4.57 -0.10
CA GLY A 65 17.85 3.68 -0.61
C GLY A 65 17.37 2.44 -1.37
N GLY A 66 16.07 2.28 -1.59
CA GLY A 66 15.49 1.17 -2.34
C GLY A 66 15.53 1.34 -3.86
N THR A 67 15.14 0.30 -4.57
CA THR A 67 15.04 0.31 -6.04
C THR A 67 13.67 0.84 -6.47
N LEU A 68 13.67 2.01 -7.13
CA LEU A 68 12.47 2.63 -7.71
C LEU A 68 11.98 1.89 -8.96
N ARG A 69 10.66 1.70 -9.04
CA ARG A 69 9.98 1.08 -10.17
C ARG A 69 8.63 1.77 -10.42
N ILE A 70 8.14 1.68 -11.65
CA ILE A 70 6.76 2.04 -12.01
C ILE A 70 5.93 0.78 -12.21
N ARG A 71 4.69 0.80 -11.69
CA ARG A 71 3.67 -0.21 -11.96
C ARG A 71 2.95 0.13 -13.27
N ARG A 72 2.90 -0.84 -14.19
CA ARG A 72 2.16 -0.73 -15.46
C ARG A 72 0.81 -1.46 -15.43
N TYR A 73 -0.20 -0.84 -16.03
CA TYR A 73 -1.58 -1.34 -16.15
C TYR A 73 -2.01 -1.43 -17.62
N GLY A 74 -3.02 -2.25 -17.92
CA GLY A 74 -3.69 -2.22 -19.24
C GLY A 74 -4.67 -1.05 -19.39
N VAL A 75 -5.08 -0.43 -18.28
CA VAL A 75 -6.06 0.66 -18.22
C VAL A 75 -5.53 1.75 -17.29
N TYR A 76 -5.62 2.99 -17.74
CA TYR A 76 -5.18 4.18 -17.01
C TYR A 76 -6.27 5.25 -17.04
N SER A 77 -6.49 5.89 -15.90
CA SER A 77 -7.11 7.22 -15.88
C SER A 77 -6.11 8.26 -16.36
N ASP A 78 -6.62 9.44 -16.74
CA ASP A 78 -5.78 10.61 -16.98
C ASP A 78 -4.93 10.93 -15.73
N PRO A 79 -3.64 11.32 -15.90
CA PRO A 79 -2.77 11.69 -14.78
C PRO A 79 -3.37 12.70 -13.80
N ILE A 80 -4.12 13.69 -14.30
CA ILE A 80 -4.77 14.70 -13.48
C ILE A 80 -5.82 14.06 -12.56
N GLU A 81 -6.62 13.14 -13.10
CA GLU A 81 -7.62 12.41 -12.32
C GLU A 81 -6.98 11.47 -11.30
N THR A 82 -5.86 10.82 -11.65
CA THR A 82 -5.09 10.02 -10.69
C THR A 82 -4.57 10.87 -9.52
N ILE A 83 -3.97 12.02 -9.81
CA ILE A 83 -3.47 12.95 -8.78
C ILE A 83 -4.62 13.49 -7.93
N LYS A 84 -5.75 13.83 -8.56
CA LYS A 84 -6.94 14.31 -7.87
C LYS A 84 -7.50 13.29 -6.88
N ARG A 85 -7.55 12.00 -7.24
CA ARG A 85 -7.94 10.93 -6.32
C ARG A 85 -6.96 10.77 -5.16
N ALA A 86 -5.66 10.81 -5.43
CA ALA A 86 -4.64 10.73 -4.39
C ALA A 86 -4.75 11.90 -3.39
N LYS A 87 -4.88 13.14 -3.89
CA LYS A 87 -5.07 14.33 -3.05
C LYS A 87 -6.40 14.31 -2.28
N LYS A 88 -7.47 13.81 -2.90
CA LYS A 88 -8.76 13.64 -2.21
C LYS A 88 -8.63 12.69 -1.03
N ALA A 89 -7.96 11.55 -1.21
CA ALA A 89 -7.77 10.56 -0.16
C ALA A 89 -6.86 11.07 0.98
N LEU A 90 -5.85 11.88 0.66
CA LEU A 90 -5.03 12.58 1.65
C LEU A 90 -5.89 13.47 2.57
N ASN A 91 -6.87 14.18 2.02
CA ASN A 91 -7.70 15.12 2.77
C ASN A 91 -8.82 14.47 3.58
N GLU A 92 -9.24 13.26 3.22
CA GLU A 92 -10.43 12.62 3.80
C GLU A 92 -10.16 11.79 5.08
N LYS A 93 -9.00 11.93 5.74
CA LYS A 93 -8.60 11.15 6.95
C LYS A 93 -9.02 9.67 6.84
N TRP A 94 -8.59 9.02 5.77
CA TRP A 94 -8.99 7.66 5.43
C TRP A 94 -8.63 6.69 6.58
N LYS A 95 -9.66 6.25 7.32
CA LYS A 95 -9.55 5.27 8.40
C LYS A 95 -9.49 3.86 7.83
N TYR A 96 -8.32 3.44 7.36
CA TYR A 96 -8.07 2.02 7.13
C TYR A 96 -6.79 1.62 7.85
N SER A 97 -6.86 0.54 8.62
CA SER A 97 -5.72 -0.03 9.31
C SER A 97 -5.30 -1.35 8.65
N VAL A 98 -3.97 -1.45 8.51
CA VAL A 98 -3.08 -2.61 8.30
C VAL A 98 -2.95 -3.26 6.90
N PHE A 99 -1.67 -3.34 6.46
CA PHE A 99 -1.03 -4.13 5.39
C PHE A 99 -0.71 -3.48 4.03
N GLN A 100 0.35 -4.02 3.37
CA GLN A 100 0.90 -3.57 2.08
C GLN A 100 -0.08 -3.70 0.92
N ASN A 101 -1.05 -4.61 1.01
CA ASN A 101 -2.13 -4.66 0.04
C ASN A 101 -2.86 -3.30 -0.02
N ASN A 102 -3.01 -2.58 1.09
CA ASN A 102 -3.74 -1.31 1.08
C ASN A 102 -2.99 -0.21 0.32
N CYS A 103 -1.64 -0.16 0.36
CA CYS A 103 -0.88 0.83 -0.41
C CYS A 103 -0.90 0.52 -1.91
N GLU A 104 -0.79 -0.76 -2.29
CA GLU A 104 -0.96 -1.19 -3.68
C GLU A 104 -2.38 -0.92 -4.19
N HIS A 105 -3.40 -1.16 -3.37
CA HIS A 105 -4.79 -0.95 -3.74
C HIS A 105 -5.16 0.52 -3.79
N PHE A 106 -4.65 1.33 -2.84
CA PHE A 106 -4.73 2.79 -2.90
C PHE A 106 -4.18 3.31 -4.23
N ALA A 107 -2.95 2.93 -4.57
CA ALA A 107 -2.32 3.40 -5.80
C ALA A 107 -3.02 2.85 -7.05
N THR A 108 -3.50 1.60 -7.01
CA THR A 108 -4.29 1.00 -8.09
C THR A 108 -5.62 1.71 -8.29
N TRP A 109 -6.34 2.05 -7.23
CA TRP A 109 -7.58 2.82 -7.30
C TRP A 109 -7.34 4.23 -7.84
N CYS A 110 -6.26 4.88 -7.40
CA CYS A 110 -5.88 6.20 -7.94
C CYS A 110 -5.66 6.12 -9.46
N VAL A 111 -4.91 5.13 -9.94
CA VAL A 111 -4.60 4.98 -11.38
C VAL A 111 -5.80 4.51 -12.20
N THR A 112 -6.55 3.51 -11.73
CA THR A 112 -7.56 2.82 -12.56
C THR A 112 -8.97 3.35 -12.36
N GLY A 113 -9.26 3.99 -11.22
CA GLY A 113 -10.61 4.40 -10.82
C GLY A 113 -11.50 3.26 -10.34
N ASN A 114 -11.05 2.01 -10.48
CA ASN A 114 -11.81 0.83 -10.10
C ASN A 114 -11.82 0.66 -8.58
N LYS A 115 -13.00 0.76 -7.98
CA LYS A 115 -13.20 0.58 -6.52
C LYS A 115 -13.34 -0.89 -6.10
N GLU A 116 -13.47 -1.83 -7.05
CA GLU A 116 -13.61 -3.26 -6.73
C GLU A 116 -12.35 -3.85 -6.07
N SER A 117 -11.16 -3.36 -6.44
CA SER A 117 -9.93 -3.67 -5.69
C SER A 117 -10.07 -3.26 -4.23
N PHE A 118 -10.78 -2.17 -3.93
CA PHE A 118 -10.99 -1.68 -2.57
C PHE A 118 -11.98 -2.53 -1.75
N GLN A 119 -13.06 -3.01 -2.36
CA GLN A 119 -14.10 -3.76 -1.65
C GLN A 119 -13.69 -5.21 -1.35
N SER A 120 -12.94 -5.86 -2.24
CA SER A 120 -12.48 -7.24 -2.03
C SER A 120 -11.55 -7.36 -0.82
N GLN A 121 -10.73 -6.34 -0.55
CA GLN A 121 -9.92 -6.27 0.68
C GLN A 121 -10.76 -6.26 1.96
N ARG A 122 -11.88 -5.53 2.01
CA ARG A 122 -12.75 -5.48 3.20
C ARG A 122 -13.21 -6.89 3.59
N THR A 123 -13.55 -7.70 2.60
CA THR A 123 -14.03 -9.07 2.81
C THR A 123 -12.91 -10.02 3.22
N TYR A 124 -11.76 -10.02 2.54
CA TYR A 124 -10.62 -10.89 2.88
C TYR A 124 -9.97 -10.53 4.22
N PHE A 125 -9.86 -9.24 4.56
CA PHE A 125 -9.33 -8.82 5.86
C PHE A 125 -10.29 -9.15 7.01
N GLY A 126 -11.60 -8.99 6.82
CA GLY A 126 -12.58 -9.43 7.81
C GLY A 126 -12.40 -10.90 8.17
N LEU A 127 -12.22 -11.76 7.16
CA LEU A 127 -11.99 -13.20 7.35
C LEU A 127 -10.58 -13.51 7.92
N GLY A 128 -9.53 -12.86 7.40
CA GLY A 128 -8.14 -13.10 7.81
C GLY A 128 -7.83 -12.63 9.24
N ALA A 129 -8.38 -11.48 9.65
CA ALA A 129 -8.25 -10.98 11.02
C ALA A 129 -8.98 -11.87 12.03
N LEU A 130 -10.16 -12.39 11.67
CA LEU A 130 -10.87 -13.41 12.46
C LEU A 130 -10.03 -14.68 12.63
N ALA A 131 -9.46 -15.21 11.55
CA ALA A 131 -8.63 -16.41 11.59
C ALA A 131 -7.34 -16.23 12.42
N ALA A 132 -6.64 -15.10 12.26
CA ALA A 132 -5.44 -14.80 13.04
C ALA A 132 -5.74 -14.59 14.53
N GLY A 133 -6.89 -13.97 14.85
CA GLY A 133 -7.38 -13.83 16.22
C GLY A 133 -7.64 -15.19 16.89
N ILE A 134 -8.30 -16.12 16.18
CA ILE A 134 -8.55 -17.48 16.65
C ILE A 134 -7.24 -18.24 16.88
N ALA A 135 -6.28 -18.15 15.94
CA ALA A 135 -4.98 -18.82 16.08
C ALA A 135 -4.17 -18.27 17.27
N THR A 136 -4.21 -16.95 17.48
CA THR A 136 -3.52 -16.31 18.61
C THR A 136 -4.13 -16.71 19.94
N LEU A 137 -5.46 -16.71 20.05
CA LEU A 137 -6.18 -17.20 21.24
C LEU A 137 -5.91 -18.68 21.50
N GLY A 138 -5.92 -19.51 20.45
CA GLY A 138 -5.59 -20.93 20.57
C GLY A 138 -4.17 -21.17 21.09
N LYS A 139 -3.19 -20.39 20.62
CA LYS A 139 -1.81 -20.44 21.11
C LYS A 139 -1.72 -20.00 22.58
N MET A 140 -2.38 -18.90 22.96
CA MET A 140 -2.40 -18.42 24.36
C MET A 140 -3.04 -19.44 25.31
N MET A 141 -4.15 -20.09 24.89
CA MET A 141 -4.79 -21.14 25.68
C MET A 141 -3.91 -22.38 25.82
N TYR A 142 -3.23 -22.79 24.75
CA TYR A 142 -2.29 -23.91 24.77
C TYR A 142 -1.08 -23.64 25.68
N ASP A 143 -0.50 -22.44 25.60
CA ASP A 143 0.64 -22.03 26.43
C ASP A 143 0.24 -21.95 27.92
N ASN A 144 -0.97 -21.48 28.23
CA ASN A 144 -1.51 -21.48 29.60
C ASN A 144 -1.80 -22.90 30.11
N TYR A 145 -2.34 -23.79 29.26
CA TYR A 145 -2.54 -25.20 29.62
C TYR A 145 -1.20 -25.87 29.97
N LYS A 146 -0.15 -25.66 29.17
CA LYS A 146 1.18 -26.21 29.42
C LYS A 146 1.79 -25.70 30.72
N LYS A 147 1.63 -24.41 31.05
CA LYS A 147 2.08 -23.83 32.33
C LYS A 147 1.37 -24.41 33.55
N SER A 148 0.12 -24.83 33.41
CA SER A 148 -0.67 -25.43 34.52
C SER A 148 -0.31 -26.89 34.83
N LYS A 149 0.55 -27.51 34.03
CA LYS A 149 0.96 -28.92 34.11
C LYS A 149 2.43 -29.11 34.50
N VAL A 150 3.13 -28.03 34.83
CA VAL A 150 4.52 -28.01 35.35
C VAL A 150 4.50 -27.55 36.79
#